data_AF-A0A527FEB8-F1
#
_entry.id   AF-A0A527FEB8-F1
#
_cell.length_a   1.000
_cell.length_b   1.000
_cell.length_c   1.000
_cell.angle_alpha   90.00
_cell.angle_beta   90.00
_cell.angle_gamma   90.00
#
_symmetry.space_group_name_H-M   'P 1'
#
loop_
_entity.id
_entity.type
_entity.pdbx_description
1 polymer ?
#
loop_
_entity_poly.entity_id
_entity_poly.type
_entity_poly.pdbx_seq_one_letter_code
_entity_poly.pdbx_strand_id
1 'polypeptide(L)' 'FLCRQFDAFFMKPLGLDKHPELIKDYFGNYEKLIYLAQTNDPELDKVAEKAARMLGLVYERRATGYGDL' A
#
# COMPACT_ATOMS: atom_id res chain seq x y z
N PHE A 1 -5.66 0.73 -9.49
CA PHE A 1 -5.90 2.18 -9.29
C PHE A 1 -5.25 2.68 -8.00
N LEU A 2 -5.56 2.11 -6.82
CA LEU A 2 -5.02 2.59 -5.54
C LEU A 2 -3.49 2.58 -5.44
N CYS A 3 -2.80 1.53 -5.88
CA CYS A 3 -1.34 1.46 -5.78
C CYS A 3 -0.65 2.59 -6.56
N ARG A 4 -1.11 2.92 -7.78
CA ARG A 4 -0.48 3.96 -8.62
C ARG A 4 -0.55 5.36 -8.02
N GLN A 5 -1.51 5.60 -7.13
CA GLN A 5 -1.75 6.92 -6.54
C GLN A 5 -1.61 6.87 -5.01
N PHE A 6 -0.92 5.86 -4.47
CA PHE A 6 -0.73 5.68 -3.04
C PHE A 6 -0.09 6.92 -2.39
N ASP A 7 0.98 7.46 -3.00
CA ASP A 7 1.61 8.71 -2.53
C ASP A 7 0.65 9.90 -2.55
N ALA A 8 -0.19 10.01 -3.59
CA ALA A 8 -1.09 11.14 -3.76
C ALA A 8 -2.29 11.11 -2.81
N PHE A 9 -2.80 9.91 -2.49
CA PHE A 9 -4.01 9.73 -1.67
C PHE A 9 -3.75 9.38 -0.21
N PHE A 10 -2.60 8.78 0.11
CA PHE A 10 -2.27 8.39 1.48
C PHE A 10 -1.13 9.23 2.04
N MET A 11 0.03 9.29 1.38
CA MET A 11 1.20 9.98 1.95
C MET A 11 0.95 11.47 2.16
N LYS A 12 0.59 12.22 1.11
CA LYS A 12 0.40 13.68 1.20
C LYS A 12 -0.81 14.09 2.04
N PRO A 13 -1.99 13.47 1.91
CA PRO A 13 -3.16 13.89 2.69
C PRO A 13 -3.04 13.56 4.18
N LEU A 14 -2.34 12.47 4.53
CA LEU A 14 -2.06 12.12 5.93
C LEU A 14 -0.82 12.83 6.48
N GLY A 15 -0.12 13.63 5.66
CA GLY A 15 1.08 14.37 6.05
C GLY A 15 2.30 13.51 6.37
N LEU A 16 2.31 12.24 5.96
CA LEU A 16 3.39 11.28 6.27
C LEU A 16 4.71 11.63 5.58
N ASP A 17 4.65 12.40 4.49
CA ASP A 17 5.82 12.91 3.80
C ASP A 17 6.61 13.94 4.62
N LYS A 18 5.91 14.70 5.47
CA LYS A 18 6.49 15.73 6.35
C LYS A 18 6.66 15.27 7.79
N HIS A 19 5.79 14.35 8.22
CA HIS A 19 5.70 13.82 9.58
C HIS A 19 5.74 12.28 9.55
N PRO A 20 6.90 11.68 9.24
CA PRO A 20 7.03 10.22 9.18
C PRO A 20 6.76 9.52 10.52
N GLU A 21 6.86 10.23 11.64
CA GLU A 21 6.50 9.74 12.97
C GLU A 21 5.04 9.27 13.05
N LEU A 22 4.14 9.92 12.31
CA LEU A 22 2.71 9.60 12.27
C LEU A 22 2.44 8.21 11.67
N ILE A 23 3.38 7.64 10.92
CA ILE A 23 3.24 6.28 10.40
C ILE A 23 2.99 5.31 11.56
N LYS A 24 3.67 5.51 12.70
CA LYS A 24 3.46 4.67 13.88
C LYS A 24 2.08 4.90 14.50
N ASP A 25 1.60 6.13 14.55
CA ASP A 25 0.28 6.44 15.11
C ASP A 25 -0.86 5.87 14.25
N TYR A 26 -0.75 5.97 12.93
CA TYR A 26 -1.76 5.46 12.00
C TYR A 26 -1.68 3.95 11.77
N PHE A 27 -0.46 3.41 11.65
CA PHE A 27 -0.21 2.05 11.19
C PHE A 27 0.45 1.14 12.23
N GLY A 28 0.75 1.62 13.44
CA GLY A 28 1.48 0.85 14.46
C GLY A 28 0.76 -0.40 14.99
N ASN A 29 -0.55 -0.51 14.77
CA ASN A 29 -1.35 -1.70 15.10
C ASN A 29 -1.62 -2.59 13.87
N TYR A 30 -1.06 -2.25 12.71
CA TYR A 30 -1.19 -3.03 11.48
C TYR A 30 0.10 -3.81 11.26
N GLU A 31 -0.03 -5.05 10.77
CA GLU A 31 1.12 -5.91 10.52
C GLU A 31 1.40 -6.06 9.02
N LYS A 32 0.38 -5.91 8.18
CA LYS A 32 0.43 -6.27 6.76
C LYS A 32 -0.20 -5.21 5.87
N LEU A 33 0.45 -4.96 4.73
CA LEU A 33 -0.15 -4.29 3.58
C LEU A 33 -0.50 -5.36 2.54
N ILE A 34 -1.79 -5.54 2.28
CA ILE A 34 -2.29 -6.53 1.33
C ILE A 34 -2.61 -5.85 0.01
N TYR A 35 -1.89 -6.19 -1.06
CA TYR A 35 -2.21 -5.78 -2.42
C TYR A 35 -3.12 -6.82 -3.10
N LEU A 36 -4.38 -6.44 -3.32
CA LEU A 36 -5.35 -7.23 -4.09
C LEU A 36 -5.14 -6.99 -5.60
N ALA A 37 -4.43 -7.90 -6.24
CA ALA A 37 -4.05 -7.81 -7.65
C ALA A 37 -5.09 -8.48 -8.54
N GLN A 38 -5.77 -7.69 -9.38
CA GLN A 38 -6.66 -8.19 -10.44
C GLN A 38 -5.93 -8.53 -11.74
N THR A 39 -4.73 -8.00 -11.90
CA THR A 39 -3.89 -8.20 -13.09
C THR A 39 -2.45 -8.48 -12.64
N ASN A 40 -1.70 -9.16 -13.51
CA ASN A 40 -0.27 -9.37 -13.33
C ASN A 40 0.49 -8.16 -13.91
N ASP A 41 0.48 -7.04 -13.18
CA ASP A 41 1.23 -5.84 -13.53
C ASP A 41 2.42 -5.67 -12.56
N PRO A 42 3.65 -6.02 -12.99
CA PRO A 42 4.82 -6.00 -12.12
C PRO A 42 5.20 -4.58 -11.66
N GLU A 43 4.76 -3.53 -12.36
CA GLU A 43 5.00 -2.15 -11.91
C GLU A 43 4.11 -1.81 -10.71
N LEU A 44 2.90 -2.36 -10.65
CA LEU A 44 2.03 -2.21 -9.47
C LEU A 44 2.58 -2.95 -8.25
N ASP A 45 3.17 -4.12 -8.47
CA ASP A 45 3.81 -4.90 -7.42
C ASP A 45 4.96 -4.12 -6.76
N LYS A 46 5.83 -3.51 -7.56
CA LYS A 46 6.93 -2.67 -7.05
C LYS A 46 6.42 -1.49 -6.23
N VAL A 47 5.34 -0.85 -6.67
CA VAL A 47 4.76 0.29 -5.95
C VAL A 47 4.15 -0.14 -4.62
N ALA A 48 3.42 -1.26 -4.59
CA ALA A 48 2.83 -1.80 -3.37
C ALA A 48 3.90 -2.26 -2.37
N GLU A 49 4.97 -2.89 -2.87
CA GLU A 49 6.11 -3.29 -2.04
C GLU A 49 6.83 -2.09 -1.44
N LYS A 50 7.06 -1.03 -2.24
CA LYS A 50 7.65 0.22 -1.74
C LYS A 50 6.76 0.85 -0.66
N ALA A 51 5.45 0.89 -0.88
CA ALA A 51 4.49 1.39 0.10
C ALA A 51 4.56 0.61 1.42
N ALA A 52 4.58 -0.73 1.36
CA ALA A 52 4.68 -1.58 2.54
C ALA A 52 5.98 -1.31 3.32
N ARG A 53 7.11 -1.19 2.63
CA ARG A 53 8.40 -0.85 3.25
C ARG A 53 8.38 0.53 3.92
N MET A 54 7.80 1.54 3.29
CA MET A 54 7.69 2.88 3.86
C MET A 54 6.82 2.89 5.12
N LEU A 55 5.74 2.10 5.13
CA LEU A 55 4.86 1.98 6.29
C LEU A 55 5.39 1.02 7.37
N GLY A 56 6.49 0.30 7.12
CA GLY A 56 7.00 -0.72 8.04
C GLY A 56 6.12 -1.98 8.14
N LEU A 57 5.29 -2.25 7.12
CA LEU A 57 4.35 -3.36 7.09
C LEU A 57 4.87 -4.51 6.23
N VAL A 58 4.47 -5.75 6.56
CA VAL A 58 4.75 -6.91 5.71
C VAL A 58 3.93 -6.80 4.42
N TYR A 59 4.60 -6.88 3.28
CA TYR A 59 3.93 -6.90 1.99
C TYR A 59 3.31 -8.28 1.72
N GLU A 60 2.02 -8.31 1.39
CA GLU A 60 1.33 -9.52 0.98
C GLU A 60 0.57 -9.26 -0.32
N ARG A 61 0.91 -9.99 -1.38
CA ARG A 61 0.17 -9.93 -2.64
C ARG A 61 -0.89 -11.03 -2.66
N ARG A 62 -2.13 -10.66 -2.95
CA ARG A 62 -3.22 -11.62 -3.20
C ARG A 62 -3.77 -11.40 -4.59
N ALA A 63 -3.65 -12.42 -5.44
CA ALA A 63 -4.35 -12.42 -6.70
C ALA A 63 -5.86 -12.56 -6.43
N THR A 64 -6.63 -11.59 -6.90
CA THR A 64 -8.09 -11.63 -6.85
C THR A 64 -8.57 -11.69 -8.28
N GLY A 65 -9.37 -12.69 -8.65
CA GLY A 65 -10.01 -12.68 -9.98
C GLY A 65 -10.95 -11.48 -10.14
N TYR A 66 -11.40 -11.23 -11.37
CA TYR A 66 -12.72 -10.61 -11.53
C TYR A 66 -13.69 -11.60 -10.90
N GLY A 67 -14.28 -11.27 -9.76
CA GLY A 67 -15.24 -12.17 -9.11
C GLY A 67 -16.25 -12.65 -10.13
N ASP A 68 -16.55 -13.95 -10.14
CA ASP A 68 -17.62 -14.52 -10.96
C ASP A 68 -18.88 -13.65 -10.83
N LEU A 69 -19.15 -12.84 -11.85
CA LEU A 69 -20.33 -12.01 -12.03
C LEU A 69 -20.79 -12.17 -13.47
#